data_AF-A0A2J4G6T3-F1
#
_entry.id   AF-A0A2J4G6T3-F1
#
_cell.length_a   1.000
_cell.length_b   1.000
_cell.length_c   1.000
_cell.angle_alpha   90.00
_cell.angle_beta   90.00
_cell.angle_gamma   90.00
#
_symmetry.space_group_name_H-M   'P 1'
#
loop_
_entity.id
_entity.type
_entity.pdbx_description
1 polymer ?
#
loop_
_entity_poly.entity_id
_entity_poly.type
_entity_poly.pdbx_seq_one_letter_code
_entity_poly.pdbx_strand_id
1 'polypeptide(L)'
;MTREMVELGALAEKLRGYLELVFAANLFFSIGLMLGGYWLVTFSLFVIFGIGASLHAWLAALAANFALAALAAWLLSKVSPGAVRRAWALGGLRSLLALAPFVVLYALPYPTPYVYAVLWVPALGLYHLILYAFARGARHSKLFLLSALLILLGSPAPLCIALQQAQGNYDSLAFFFTPILGLGIVLLSYFVSALYGLWLAKGCLESGE
;
A
#
# COMPACT_ATOMS: atom_id res chain seq x y z
N MET A 1 26.36 15.37 -35.88
CA MET A 1 26.57 15.95 -34.54
C MET A 1 25.29 16.43 -33.84
N THR A 2 24.55 17.43 -34.33
CA THR A 2 23.32 17.91 -33.64
C THR A 2 22.19 16.89 -33.63
N ARG A 3 21.98 16.15 -34.74
CA ARG A 3 20.95 15.10 -34.84
C ARG A 3 21.21 13.89 -33.94
N GLU A 4 22.46 13.42 -33.89
CA GLU A 4 22.86 12.31 -33.01
C GLU A 4 22.75 12.69 -31.53
N MET A 5 23.07 13.94 -31.16
CA MET A 5 22.88 14.42 -29.79
C MET A 5 21.39 14.52 -29.41
N VAL A 6 20.52 14.90 -30.35
CA VAL A 6 19.06 14.91 -30.13
C VAL A 6 18.51 13.48 -29.99
N GLU A 7 18.97 12.54 -30.81
CA GLU A 7 18.58 11.13 -30.72
C GLU A 7 19.07 10.49 -29.41
N LEU A 8 20.30 10.78 -28.98
CA LEU A 8 20.83 10.36 -27.68
C LEU A 8 20.03 10.93 -26.50
N GLY A 9 19.64 12.21 -26.59
CA GLY A 9 18.80 12.86 -25.57
C GLY A 9 17.43 12.19 -25.45
N ALA A 10 16.76 11.93 -26.58
CA ALA A 10 15.48 11.24 -26.61
C ALA A 10 15.58 9.80 -26.06
N LEU A 11 16.67 9.10 -26.35
CA LEU A 11 16.90 7.74 -25.83
C LEU A 11 17.11 7.73 -24.31
N ALA A 12 17.85 8.72 -23.80
CA ALA A 12 18.09 8.88 -22.36
C ALA A 12 16.79 9.19 -21.59
N GLU A 13 15.89 9.99 -22.17
CA GLU A 13 14.59 10.31 -21.58
C GLU A 13 13.68 9.07 -21.51
N LYS A 14 13.64 8.27 -22.58
CA LYS A 14 12.90 6.98 -22.60
C LYS A 14 13.42 6.00 -21.56
N LEU A 15 14.74 5.82 -21.49
CA LEU A 15 15.37 4.96 -20.50
C LEU A 15 15.06 5.43 -19.07
N ARG A 16 15.04 6.75 -18.85
CA ARG A 16 14.67 7.31 -17.55
C ARG A 16 13.21 7.00 -17.19
N GLY A 17 12.26 7.22 -18.09
CA GLY A 17 10.85 6.91 -17.87
C GLY A 17 10.60 5.42 -17.59
N TYR A 18 11.28 4.55 -18.35
CA TYR A 18 11.27 3.11 -18.13
C TYR A 18 11.80 2.73 -16.73
N LEU A 19 13.00 3.21 -16.37
CA LEU A 19 13.62 2.89 -15.09
C LEU A 19 12.81 3.42 -13.91
N GLU A 20 12.21 4.60 -14.03
CA GLU A 20 11.34 5.16 -12.99
C GLU A 20 10.11 4.26 -12.75
N LEU A 21 9.47 3.74 -13.80
CA LEU A 21 8.30 2.85 -13.67
C LEU A 21 8.66 1.44 -13.19
N VAL A 22 9.77 0.86 -13.68
CA VAL A 22 10.27 -0.44 -13.18
C VAL A 22 10.61 -0.35 -11.70
N PHE A 23 11.30 0.72 -11.30
CA PHE A 23 11.64 0.93 -9.91
C PHE A 23 10.38 1.14 -9.06
N ALA A 24 9.40 1.92 -9.54
CA ALA A 24 8.11 2.10 -8.86
C ALA A 24 7.33 0.78 -8.72
N ALA A 25 7.30 -0.07 -9.74
CA ALA A 25 6.66 -1.39 -9.69
C ALA A 25 7.33 -2.30 -8.64
N ASN A 26 8.67 -2.34 -8.62
CA ASN A 26 9.42 -3.13 -7.66
C ASN A 26 9.23 -2.63 -6.21
N LEU A 27 9.18 -1.31 -6.02
CA LEU A 27 8.84 -0.69 -4.75
C LEU A 27 7.45 -1.08 -4.28
N PHE A 28 6.46 -1.01 -5.17
CA PHE A 28 5.08 -1.38 -4.86
C PHE A 28 5.06 -2.83 -4.38
N PHE A 29 5.63 -3.75 -5.15
CA PHE A 29 5.68 -5.17 -4.80
C PHE A 29 6.38 -5.43 -3.46
N SER A 30 7.56 -4.83 -3.25
CA SER A 30 8.36 -5.04 -2.04
C SER A 30 7.68 -4.48 -0.78
N ILE A 31 7.09 -3.29 -0.85
CA ILE A 31 6.34 -2.69 0.25
C ILE A 31 5.07 -3.50 0.53
N GLY A 32 4.37 -3.95 -0.51
CA GLY A 32 3.19 -4.80 -0.37
C GLY A 32 3.50 -6.12 0.35
N LEU A 33 4.58 -6.80 -0.03
CA LEU A 33 5.04 -8.02 0.64
C LEU A 33 5.41 -7.76 2.11
N MET A 34 6.14 -6.68 2.39
CA MET A 34 6.54 -6.32 3.74
C MET A 34 5.32 -6.02 4.63
N LEU A 35 4.39 -5.18 4.15
CA LEU A 35 3.18 -4.83 4.89
C LEU A 35 2.27 -6.04 5.10
N GLY A 36 2.08 -6.84 4.06
CA GLY A 36 1.34 -8.10 4.16
C GLY A 36 1.98 -9.03 5.19
N GLY A 37 3.27 -9.34 5.04
CA GLY A 37 3.99 -10.21 5.98
C GLY A 37 3.93 -9.72 7.43
N TYR A 38 4.07 -8.41 7.65
CA TYR A 38 3.94 -7.80 8.97
C TYR A 38 2.58 -8.09 9.63
N TRP A 39 1.49 -7.86 8.90
CA TRP A 39 0.14 -8.07 9.44
C TRP A 39 -0.17 -9.56 9.63
N LEU A 40 0.36 -10.45 8.78
CA LEU A 40 0.24 -11.91 8.98
C LEU A 40 0.86 -12.35 10.31
N VAL A 41 2.09 -11.92 10.55
CA VAL A 41 2.84 -12.28 11.75
C VAL A 41 2.18 -11.68 12.99
N THR A 42 1.81 -10.39 12.92
CA THR A 42 1.19 -9.68 14.03
C THR A 42 -0.15 -10.31 14.42
N PHE A 43 -1.03 -10.58 13.44
CA PHE A 43 -2.29 -11.25 13.68
C PHE A 43 -2.09 -12.63 14.31
N SER A 44 -1.17 -13.43 13.76
CA SER A 44 -0.88 -14.78 14.28
C SER A 44 -0.37 -14.74 15.73
N LEU A 45 0.53 -13.81 16.06
CA LEU A 45 1.02 -13.63 17.42
C LEU A 45 -0.08 -13.18 18.38
N PHE A 46 -0.95 -12.26 17.94
CA PHE A 46 -2.04 -11.75 18.77
C PHE A 46 -3.07 -12.83 19.08
N VAL A 47 -3.30 -13.76 18.15
CA VAL A 47 -4.11 -14.96 18.37
C VAL A 47 -3.42 -15.90 19.35
N ILE A 48 -2.18 -16.30 19.07
CA ILE A 48 -1.45 -17.32 19.86
C ILE A 48 -1.31 -16.90 21.32
N PHE A 49 -1.03 -15.61 21.57
CA PHE A 49 -0.78 -15.08 22.90
C PHE A 49 -1.99 -14.36 23.52
N GLY A 50 -3.15 -14.31 22.85
CA GLY A 50 -4.35 -13.66 23.35
C GLY A 50 -4.26 -12.13 23.51
N ILE A 51 -3.27 -11.49 22.87
CA ILE A 51 -2.98 -10.04 23.00
C ILE A 51 -3.98 -9.18 22.20
N GLY A 52 -4.60 -9.77 21.17
CA GLY A 52 -5.52 -9.08 20.24
C GLY A 52 -6.84 -8.58 20.85
N ALA A 53 -7.10 -8.82 22.14
CA ALA A 53 -8.28 -8.29 22.84
C ALA A 53 -8.14 -6.79 23.21
N SER A 54 -6.92 -6.25 23.23
CA SER A 54 -6.67 -4.85 23.63
C SER A 54 -6.55 -3.91 22.43
N LEU A 55 -7.32 -2.82 22.42
CA LEU A 55 -7.15 -1.72 21.47
C LEU A 55 -5.70 -1.18 21.47
N HIS A 56 -5.09 -1.07 22.65
CA HIS A 56 -3.73 -0.58 22.78
C HIS A 56 -2.72 -1.46 22.03
N ALA A 57 -2.95 -2.77 21.98
CA ALA A 57 -2.12 -3.68 21.22
C ALA A 57 -2.22 -3.43 19.70
N TRP A 58 -3.43 -3.19 19.19
CA TRP A 58 -3.65 -2.86 17.79
C TRP A 58 -3.06 -1.50 17.40
N LEU A 59 -3.15 -0.51 18.28
CA LEU A 59 -2.51 0.80 18.07
C LEU A 59 -0.97 0.69 18.09
N ALA A 60 -0.41 -0.10 19.01
CA ALA A 60 1.02 -0.37 19.05
C ALA A 60 1.50 -1.11 17.80
N ALA A 61 0.72 -2.08 17.31
CA ALA A 61 0.98 -2.75 16.04
C ALA A 61 0.95 -1.76 14.86
N LEU A 62 -0.08 -0.92 14.78
CA LEU A 62 -0.16 0.10 13.74
C LEU A 62 1.05 1.05 13.77
N ALA A 63 1.46 1.50 14.96
CA ALA A 63 2.64 2.35 15.13
C ALA A 63 3.94 1.63 14.68
N ALA A 64 4.10 0.36 15.05
CA ALA A 64 5.24 -0.46 14.62
C ALA A 64 5.25 -0.67 13.09
N ASN A 65 4.08 -0.84 12.47
CA ASN A 65 3.95 -0.92 11.01
C ASN A 65 4.43 0.37 10.34
N PHE A 66 4.03 1.54 10.84
CA PHE A 66 4.50 2.81 10.30
C PHE A 66 6.00 3.03 10.50
N ALA A 67 6.54 2.65 11.65
CA ALA A 67 7.99 2.70 11.88
C ALA A 67 8.74 1.80 10.88
N LEU A 68 8.24 0.58 10.64
CA LEU A 68 8.80 -0.33 9.65
C LEU A 68 8.69 0.22 8.22
N ALA A 69 7.55 0.80 7.86
CA ALA A 69 7.34 1.42 6.55
C ALA A 69 8.25 2.64 6.34
N ALA A 70 8.45 3.47 7.36
CA ALA A 70 9.38 4.59 7.33
C ALA A 70 10.84 4.12 7.17
N LEU A 71 11.23 3.06 7.88
CA LEU A 71 12.56 2.45 7.74
C LEU A 71 12.76 1.90 6.33
N ALA A 72 11.78 1.17 5.79
CA ALA A 72 11.82 0.63 4.44
C ALA A 72 11.94 1.77 3.40
N ALA A 73 11.12 2.82 3.53
CA ALA A 73 11.20 4.01 2.68
C ALA A 73 12.59 4.67 2.75
N TRP A 74 13.16 4.80 3.95
CA TRP A 74 14.50 5.36 4.13
C TRP A 74 15.57 4.50 3.46
N LEU A 75 15.57 3.18 3.66
CA LEU A 75 16.49 2.25 3.01
C LEU A 75 16.37 2.33 1.48
N LEU A 76 15.14 2.32 0.98
CA LEU A 76 14.85 2.42 -0.45
C LEU A 76 15.34 3.75 -1.03
N SER A 77 15.23 4.85 -0.30
CA SER A 77 15.74 6.17 -0.73
C SER A 77 17.25 6.19 -0.97
N LYS A 78 18.01 5.28 -0.34
CA LYS A 78 19.47 5.14 -0.53
C LYS A 78 19.84 4.43 -1.82
N VAL A 79 18.96 3.56 -2.32
CA VAL A 79 19.17 2.75 -3.53
C VAL A 79 18.36 3.27 -4.73
N SER A 80 17.47 4.24 -4.51
CA SER A 80 16.61 4.83 -5.54
C SER A 80 17.37 5.79 -6.45
N PRO A 81 17.04 5.83 -7.76
CA PRO A 81 17.50 6.90 -8.65
C PRO A 81 17.15 8.29 -8.12
N GLY A 82 18.00 9.29 -8.40
CA GLY A 82 17.85 10.66 -7.86
C GLY A 82 16.53 11.37 -8.23
N ALA A 83 15.84 10.93 -9.28
CA ALA A 83 14.50 11.42 -9.63
C ALA A 83 13.42 10.86 -8.70
N VAL A 84 13.44 9.55 -8.44
CA VAL A 84 12.53 8.88 -7.49
C VAL A 84 12.76 9.43 -6.08
N ARG A 85 14.01 9.63 -5.67
CA ARG A 85 14.33 10.21 -4.35
C ARG A 85 13.75 11.61 -4.16
N ARG A 86 13.74 12.45 -5.21
CA ARG A 86 13.14 13.79 -5.18
C ARG A 86 11.62 13.76 -5.11
N ALA A 87 10.98 12.85 -5.84
CA ALA A 87 9.53 12.65 -5.77
C ALA A 87 9.07 12.23 -4.35
N TRP A 88 9.88 11.41 -3.66
CA TRP A 88 9.63 11.03 -2.26
C TRP A 88 9.92 12.16 -1.26
N ALA A 89 10.96 12.96 -1.48
CA ALA A 89 11.35 14.05 -0.58
C ALA A 89 10.35 15.22 -0.55
N LEU A 90 9.70 15.54 -1.69
CA LEU A 90 8.65 16.56 -1.76
C LEU A 90 7.33 16.11 -1.10
N GLY A 91 7.25 14.84 -0.69
CA GLY A 91 6.06 14.21 -0.14
C GLY A 91 5.87 14.38 1.37
N GLY A 92 6.86 14.83 2.16
CA GLY A 92 6.83 14.71 3.64
C GLY A 92 5.51 15.10 4.32
N LEU A 93 5.01 16.33 4.10
CA LEU A 93 3.74 16.80 4.69
C LEU A 93 2.51 16.11 4.06
N ARG A 94 2.57 15.84 2.75
CA ARG A 94 1.48 15.16 2.01
C ARG A 94 1.35 13.69 2.42
N SER A 95 2.47 13.03 2.68
CA SER A 95 2.53 11.65 3.17
C SER A 95 1.98 11.55 4.58
N LEU A 96 2.25 12.53 5.46
CA LEU A 96 1.63 12.59 6.79
C LEU A 96 0.11 12.74 6.70
N LEU A 97 -0.39 13.62 5.82
CA LEU A 97 -1.83 13.75 5.57
C LEU A 97 -2.44 12.48 4.98
N ALA A 98 -1.70 11.74 4.16
CA ALA A 98 -2.16 10.46 3.62
C ALA A 98 -2.37 9.40 4.71
N LEU A 99 -1.74 9.52 5.88
CA LEU A 99 -1.94 8.60 7.02
C LEU A 99 -3.27 8.85 7.76
N ALA A 100 -3.96 9.97 7.51
CA ALA A 100 -5.20 10.32 8.18
C ALA A 100 -6.26 9.20 8.19
N PRO A 101 -6.49 8.41 7.12
CA PRO A 101 -7.44 7.31 7.15
C PRO A 101 -7.16 6.27 8.22
N PHE A 102 -5.90 5.96 8.51
CA PHE A 102 -5.54 5.03 9.58
C PHE A 102 -5.89 5.60 10.94
N VAL A 103 -5.56 6.87 11.19
CA VAL A 103 -5.87 7.54 12.46
C VAL A 103 -7.37 7.62 12.66
N VAL A 104 -8.12 8.04 11.64
CA VAL A 104 -9.58 8.17 11.70
C VAL A 104 -10.24 6.82 11.94
N LEU A 105 -9.86 5.78 11.19
CA LEU A 105 -10.47 4.46 11.35
C LEU A 105 -10.11 3.81 12.68
N TYR A 106 -8.88 3.95 13.20
CA TYR A 106 -8.53 3.35 14.50
C TYR A 106 -9.00 4.16 15.70
N ALA A 107 -9.42 5.42 15.53
CA ALA A 107 -9.99 6.25 16.60
C ALA A 107 -11.48 5.99 16.86
N LEU A 108 -12.18 5.31 15.95
CA LEU A 108 -13.60 5.00 16.11
C LEU A 108 -13.80 3.88 17.14
N PRO A 109 -14.75 4.01 18.09
CA PRO A 109 -15.03 2.97 19.07
C PRO A 109 -15.80 1.82 18.42
N TYR A 110 -15.11 0.72 18.12
CA TYR A 110 -15.76 -0.51 17.65
C TYR A 110 -16.19 -1.41 18.81
N PRO A 111 -17.34 -2.10 18.72
CA PRO A 111 -17.82 -2.97 19.78
C PRO A 111 -16.90 -4.16 20.06
N THR A 112 -16.07 -4.57 19.08
CA THR A 112 -15.08 -5.63 19.26
C THR A 112 -13.69 -5.25 18.79
N PRO A 113 -12.65 -5.67 19.53
CA PRO A 113 -11.27 -5.37 19.20
C PRO A 113 -10.80 -6.10 17.92
N TYR A 114 -11.48 -7.16 17.52
CA TYR A 114 -11.14 -7.91 16.30
C TYR A 114 -11.43 -7.14 15.01
N VAL A 115 -12.30 -6.13 15.02
CA VAL A 115 -12.52 -5.27 13.84
C VAL A 115 -11.24 -4.54 13.46
N TYR A 116 -10.41 -4.13 14.44
CA TYR A 116 -9.11 -3.49 14.17
C TYR A 116 -8.12 -4.40 13.43
N ALA A 117 -8.34 -5.72 13.40
CA ALA A 117 -7.54 -6.65 12.61
C ALA A 117 -7.74 -6.50 11.10
N VAL A 118 -8.84 -5.88 10.66
CA VAL A 118 -9.17 -5.72 9.23
C VAL A 118 -9.25 -4.26 8.77
N LEU A 119 -9.34 -3.29 9.70
CA LEU A 119 -9.46 -1.86 9.36
C LEU A 119 -8.24 -1.30 8.63
N TRP A 120 -7.07 -1.91 8.79
CA TRP A 120 -5.88 -1.52 8.04
C TRP A 120 -6.06 -1.68 6.53
N VAL A 121 -6.94 -2.57 6.05
CA VAL A 121 -7.20 -2.80 4.62
C VAL A 121 -7.91 -1.61 3.97
N PRO A 122 -9.12 -1.19 4.40
CA PRO A 122 -9.75 0.00 3.83
C PRO A 122 -8.93 1.28 4.12
N ALA A 123 -8.23 1.36 5.26
CA ALA A 123 -7.33 2.48 5.55
C ALA A 123 -6.21 2.60 4.49
N LEU A 124 -5.61 1.47 4.10
CA LEU A 124 -4.58 1.41 3.07
C LEU A 124 -5.14 1.77 1.68
N GLY A 125 -6.36 1.34 1.37
CA GLY A 125 -7.04 1.72 0.13
C GLY A 125 -7.26 3.24 0.03
N LEU A 126 -7.73 3.85 1.11
CA LEU A 126 -7.89 5.31 1.21
C LEU A 126 -6.54 6.04 1.17
N TYR A 127 -5.52 5.51 1.84
CA TYR A 127 -4.15 6.04 1.76
C TYR A 127 -3.66 6.12 0.31
N HIS A 128 -3.81 5.04 -0.46
CA HIS A 128 -3.44 5.04 -1.88
C HIS A 128 -4.26 6.03 -2.71
N LEU A 129 -5.55 6.20 -2.41
CA LEU A 129 -6.40 7.16 -3.10
C LEU A 129 -5.92 8.61 -2.87
N ILE A 130 -5.52 8.91 -1.63
CA ILE A 130 -4.96 10.22 -1.28
C ILE A 130 -3.60 10.43 -1.97
N LEU A 131 -2.73 9.42 -1.98
CA LEU A 131 -1.47 9.48 -2.74
C LEU A 131 -1.69 9.70 -4.23
N TYR A 132 -2.69 9.04 -4.82
CA TYR A 132 -3.09 9.28 -6.20
C TYR A 132 -3.52 10.74 -6.41
N ALA A 133 -4.35 11.29 -5.53
CA ALA A 133 -4.80 12.67 -5.60
C ALA A 133 -3.62 13.66 -5.57
N PHE A 134 -2.62 13.41 -4.72
CA PHE A 134 -1.41 14.24 -4.62
C PHE A 134 -0.42 14.07 -5.77
N ALA A 135 -0.39 12.90 -6.39
CA ALA A 135 0.49 12.58 -7.52
C ALA A 135 -0.21 12.76 -8.88
N ARG A 136 -1.41 13.35 -8.93
CA ARG A 136 -2.16 13.57 -10.18
C ARG A 136 -1.27 14.22 -11.24
N GLY A 137 -1.13 13.53 -12.37
CA GLY A 137 -0.28 13.94 -13.49
C GLY A 137 1.02 13.14 -13.64
N ALA A 138 1.51 12.48 -12.58
CA ALA A 138 2.65 11.58 -12.70
C ALA A 138 2.24 10.22 -13.27
N ARG A 139 3.03 9.63 -14.17
CA ARG A 139 2.72 8.31 -14.77
C ARG A 139 2.55 7.20 -13.72
N HIS A 140 3.37 7.21 -12.67
CA HIS A 140 3.30 6.25 -11.56
C HIS A 140 2.07 6.42 -10.65
N SER A 141 1.34 7.54 -10.74
CA SER A 141 0.14 7.77 -9.92
C SER A 141 -0.98 6.76 -10.20
N LYS A 142 -1.05 6.25 -11.44
CA LYS A 142 -2.05 5.25 -11.84
C LYS A 142 -1.92 3.93 -11.08
N LEU A 143 -0.72 3.61 -10.58
CA LEU A 143 -0.48 2.44 -9.72
C LEU A 143 -1.24 2.56 -8.41
N PHE A 144 -1.18 3.75 -7.79
CA PHE A 144 -1.91 4.04 -6.56
C PHE A 144 -3.42 4.01 -6.76
N LEU A 145 -3.92 4.54 -7.89
CA LEU A 145 -5.35 4.47 -8.20
C LEU A 145 -5.82 3.02 -8.36
N LEU A 146 -5.12 2.22 -9.16
CA LEU A 146 -5.48 0.82 -9.40
C LEU A 146 -5.47 0.03 -8.10
N SER A 147 -4.40 0.17 -7.29
CA SER A 147 -4.32 -0.47 -5.99
C SER A 147 -5.42 -0.02 -5.04
N ALA A 148 -5.71 1.29 -4.96
CA ALA A 148 -6.78 1.83 -4.13
C ALA A 148 -8.13 1.19 -4.48
N LEU A 149 -8.47 1.13 -5.77
CA LEU A 149 -9.72 0.55 -6.24
C LEU A 149 -9.81 -0.94 -5.88
N LEU A 150 -8.76 -1.71 -6.16
CA LEU A 150 -8.75 -3.16 -5.86
C LEU A 150 -8.86 -3.43 -4.36
N ILE A 151 -8.16 -2.66 -3.53
CA ILE A 151 -8.19 -2.81 -2.07
C ILE A 151 -9.55 -2.39 -1.49
N LEU A 152 -10.14 -1.29 -1.97
CA LEU A 152 -11.43 -0.81 -1.46
C LEU A 152 -12.57 -1.71 -1.90
N LEU A 153 -12.59 -2.13 -3.17
CA LEU A 153 -13.61 -3.05 -3.70
C LEU A 153 -13.51 -4.44 -3.08
N GLY A 154 -12.29 -4.92 -2.85
CA GLY A 154 -12.03 -6.19 -2.19
C GLY A 154 -12.02 -6.10 -0.66
N SER A 155 -12.29 -4.95 -0.05
CA SER A 155 -12.11 -4.82 1.39
C SER A 155 -12.99 -5.82 2.13
N PRO A 156 -12.44 -6.62 3.07
CA PRO A 156 -13.24 -7.56 3.84
C PRO A 156 -13.98 -6.87 5.00
N ALA A 157 -13.80 -5.57 5.20
CA ALA A 157 -14.40 -4.82 6.30
C ALA A 157 -15.95 -4.85 6.30
N PRO A 158 -16.66 -4.69 5.17
CA PRO A 158 -18.12 -4.81 5.13
C PRO A 158 -18.60 -6.22 5.51
N LEU A 159 -17.88 -7.25 5.07
CA LEU A 159 -18.16 -8.64 5.45
C LEU A 159 -17.99 -8.83 6.96
N CYS A 160 -16.92 -8.29 7.54
CA CYS A 160 -16.66 -8.36 8.98
C CYS A 160 -17.77 -7.70 9.80
N ILE A 161 -18.22 -6.51 9.40
CA ILE A 161 -19.32 -5.79 10.05
C ILE A 161 -20.66 -6.54 9.89
N ALA A 162 -20.94 -7.08 8.70
CA ALA A 162 -22.15 -7.86 8.46
C ALA A 162 -22.20 -9.14 9.30
N LEU A 163 -21.08 -9.86 9.40
CA LEU A 163 -20.95 -11.04 10.26
C LEU A 163 -21.11 -10.68 11.75
N GLN A 164 -20.58 -9.54 12.17
CA GLN A 164 -20.75 -9.02 13.53
C GLN A 164 -22.22 -8.82 13.87
N GLN A 165 -22.99 -8.21 12.97
CA GLN A 165 -24.41 -7.93 13.17
C GLN A 165 -25.27 -9.20 13.13
N ALA A 166 -24.89 -10.19 12.32
CA ALA A 166 -25.68 -11.40 12.10
C ALA A 166 -25.50 -12.49 13.17
N GLN A 167 -24.27 -12.71 13.67
CA GLN A 167 -23.98 -13.89 14.48
C GLN A 167 -23.94 -13.64 15.98
N GLY A 168 -23.73 -12.41 16.45
CA GLY A 168 -23.64 -12.07 17.88
C GLY A 168 -22.54 -12.79 18.67
N ASN A 169 -21.82 -13.73 18.04
CA ASN A 169 -20.82 -14.59 18.64
C ASN A 169 -19.50 -14.43 17.87
N TYR A 170 -18.46 -14.03 18.60
CA TYR A 170 -17.17 -13.58 18.07
C TYR A 170 -16.18 -14.71 17.79
N ASP A 171 -16.55 -15.94 18.17
CA ASP A 171 -15.71 -17.14 18.07
C ASP A 171 -15.88 -17.91 16.75
N SER A 172 -16.62 -17.35 15.77
CA SER A 172 -16.80 -18.03 14.50
C SER A 172 -15.49 -18.02 13.69
N LEU A 173 -15.11 -19.17 13.14
CA LEU A 173 -13.97 -19.33 12.24
C LEU A 173 -13.94 -18.28 11.13
N ALA A 174 -15.11 -17.78 10.70
CA ALA A 174 -15.23 -16.71 9.71
C ALA A 174 -14.51 -15.41 10.13
N PHE A 175 -14.60 -15.00 11.41
CA PHE A 175 -13.88 -13.84 11.93
C PHE A 175 -12.36 -14.06 11.89
N PHE A 176 -11.91 -15.29 12.11
CA PHE A 176 -10.49 -15.66 12.06
C PHE A 176 -9.90 -15.57 10.65
N PHE A 177 -10.66 -15.95 9.62
CA PHE A 177 -10.20 -15.94 8.23
C PHE A 177 -10.31 -14.57 7.56
N THR A 178 -11.10 -13.65 8.10
CA THR A 178 -11.35 -12.33 7.50
C THR A 178 -10.06 -11.47 7.37
N PRO A 179 -9.15 -11.43 8.36
CA PRO A 179 -7.84 -10.78 8.23
C PRO A 179 -6.92 -11.44 7.20
N ILE A 180 -6.95 -12.77 7.10
CA ILE A 180 -6.17 -13.54 6.11
C ILE A 180 -6.66 -13.21 4.69
N LEU A 181 -7.98 -13.14 4.50
CA LEU A 181 -8.58 -12.69 3.24
C LEU A 181 -8.15 -11.27 2.89
N GLY A 182 -8.25 -10.33 3.83
CA GLY A 182 -7.81 -8.95 3.64
C GLY A 182 -6.35 -8.85 3.20
N LEU A 183 -5.49 -9.66 3.80
CA LEU A 183 -4.08 -9.76 3.44
C LEU A 183 -3.86 -10.30 2.03
N GLY A 184 -4.56 -11.37 1.67
CA GLY A 184 -4.51 -11.93 0.31
C GLY A 184 -4.94 -10.91 -0.75
N ILE A 185 -5.99 -10.13 -0.47
CA ILE A 185 -6.50 -9.09 -1.36
C ILE A 185 -5.49 -7.96 -1.51
N VAL A 186 -4.84 -7.54 -0.43
CA VAL A 186 -3.77 -6.53 -0.48
C VAL A 186 -2.61 -7.06 -1.33
N LEU A 187 -2.06 -8.24 -1.04
CA LEU A 187 -0.94 -8.80 -1.81
C LEU A 187 -1.25 -8.92 -3.30
N LEU A 188 -2.44 -9.42 -3.66
CA LEU A 188 -2.89 -9.50 -5.05
C LEU A 188 -3.02 -8.11 -5.68
N SER A 189 -3.60 -7.14 -4.97
CA SER A 189 -3.73 -5.76 -5.48
C SER A 189 -2.38 -5.12 -5.78
N TYR A 190 -1.39 -5.37 -4.91
CA TYR A 190 -0.01 -4.90 -5.10
C TYR A 190 0.67 -5.61 -6.28
N PHE A 191 0.48 -6.91 -6.42
CA PHE A 191 0.99 -7.68 -7.55
C PHE A 191 0.41 -7.18 -8.89
N VAL A 192 -0.91 -7.04 -8.99
CA VAL A 192 -1.59 -6.53 -10.19
C VAL A 192 -1.13 -5.11 -10.52
N SER A 193 -0.98 -4.26 -9.51
CA SER A 193 -0.48 -2.89 -9.71
C SER A 193 0.97 -2.88 -10.20
N ALA A 194 1.82 -3.75 -9.66
CA ALA A 194 3.21 -3.89 -10.13
C ALA A 194 3.26 -4.38 -11.59
N LEU A 195 2.45 -5.38 -11.98
CA LEU A 195 2.35 -5.83 -13.37
C LEU A 195 1.89 -4.70 -14.30
N TYR A 196 0.90 -3.92 -13.87
CA TYR A 196 0.45 -2.75 -14.61
C TYR A 196 1.57 -1.70 -14.77
N GLY A 197 2.38 -1.49 -13.73
CA GLY A 197 3.56 -0.63 -13.80
C GLY A 197 4.62 -1.12 -14.80
N LEU A 198 4.88 -2.42 -14.85
CA LEU A 198 5.77 -3.02 -15.85
C LEU A 198 5.21 -2.88 -17.27
N TRP A 199 3.90 -3.04 -17.44
CA TRP A 199 3.23 -2.81 -18.72
C TRP A 199 3.36 -1.34 -19.18
N LEU A 200 3.18 -0.38 -18.28
CA LEU A 200 3.42 1.04 -18.57
C LEU A 200 4.89 1.31 -18.92
N ALA A 201 5.83 0.65 -18.23
CA ALA A 201 7.26 0.79 -18.50
C ALA A 201 7.60 0.30 -19.92
N LYS A 202 7.06 -0.87 -20.31
CA LYS A 202 7.19 -1.39 -21.68
C LYS A 202 6.67 -0.38 -22.71
N GLY A 203 5.51 0.24 -22.45
CA GLY A 203 4.97 1.29 -23.31
C GLY A 203 5.95 2.45 -23.53
N CYS A 204 6.66 2.91 -22.49
CA CYS A 204 7.65 3.99 -22.61
C CYS A 204 8.86 3.62 -23.51
N LEU A 205 9.21 2.34 -23.60
CA LEU A 205 10.24 1.87 -24.52
C LEU A 205 9.74 1.84 -25.96
N GLU A 206 8.48 1.47 -26.17
CA GLU A 206 7.89 1.23 -27.49
C GLU A 206 7.31 2.51 -28.14
N SER A 207 6.74 3.44 -27.37
CA SER A 207 5.89 4.51 -27.91
C SER A 207 6.62 5.81 -28.27
N GLY A 208 7.90 5.97 -27.91
CA GLY A 208 8.61 7.21 -28.22
C GLY A 208 8.20 8.43 -27.40
N GLU A 209 7.42 8.25 -26.33
CA GLU A 209 6.93 9.27 -25.37
C GLU A 209 7.41 9.06 -23.93
#